data_AF-A0A954VFW5-F1
#
_entry.id   AF-A0A954VFW5-F1
#
_cell.length_a   1.000
_cell.length_b   1.000
_cell.length_c   1.000
_cell.angle_alpha   90.00
_cell.angle_beta   90.00
_cell.angle_gamma   90.00
#
_symmetry.space_group_name_H-M   'P 1'
#
loop_
_entity.id
_entity.type
_entity.pdbx_description
1 polymer ?
#
loop_
_entity_poly.entity_id
_entity_poly.type
_entity_poly.pdbx_seq_one_letter_code
_entity_poly.pdbx_strand_id
1 'polypeptide(L)'
;MRKKPAQTAWEKCQDFWHIPPLDRLDSWQTLSARATDVMLLVVLFVCPLFIGGASSLGMFVYCGAVGALAVTWLTNRSLTSAATWDWSGIEWLLLLGLGLVVLQLMPLSPTWLARLSPHTAELLPCWTGADGYPQVGNWNTISLSPQATRTGLGLFVAHGMLLLIIVQRLRTVEDVEGVVQWLALASLGMAAIGLLQYVSGTNRFLWVFDHPTQHANAAVSGPFISPNHFAHFLAVGVGPLLWWLQRQWQLFQSGSTAGPTGNSFG
;
A
#
# COMPACT_ATOMS: atom_id res chain seq x y z
N MET A 1 0.12 -45.02 26.34
CA MET A 1 0.08 -43.89 25.38
C MET A 1 0.13 -42.58 26.17
N ARG A 2 1.26 -41.85 26.15
CA ARG A 2 1.39 -40.57 26.86
C ARG A 2 0.59 -39.50 26.10
N LYS A 3 -0.44 -38.94 26.73
CA LYS A 3 -1.16 -37.76 26.22
C LYS A 3 -0.16 -36.60 26.15
N LYS A 4 0.04 -36.02 24.95
CA LYS A 4 0.79 -34.77 24.80
C LYS A 4 0.05 -33.66 25.57
N PRO A 5 0.75 -32.82 26.35
CA PRO A 5 0.11 -31.70 27.02
C PRO A 5 -0.46 -30.73 25.99
N ALA A 6 -1.63 -30.15 26.31
CA ALA A 6 -2.27 -29.13 25.49
C ALA A 6 -1.34 -27.91 25.43
N GLN A 7 -0.85 -27.58 24.24
CA GLN A 7 -0.11 -26.34 23.99
C GLN A 7 -0.95 -25.15 24.43
N THR A 8 -0.34 -24.26 25.20
CA THR A 8 -0.99 -23.05 25.68
C THR A 8 -1.21 -22.07 24.53
N ALA A 9 -2.26 -21.23 24.60
CA ALA A 9 -2.53 -20.21 23.58
C ALA A 9 -1.34 -19.24 23.37
N TRP A 10 -0.52 -19.06 24.42
CA TRP A 10 0.73 -18.30 24.38
C TRP A 10 1.80 -18.93 23.48
N GLU A 11 1.99 -20.25 23.53
CA GLU A 11 2.95 -20.96 22.67
C GLU A 11 2.53 -20.91 21.19
N LYS A 12 1.23 -20.95 20.88
CA LYS A 12 0.74 -20.73 19.50
C LYS A 12 0.96 -19.31 18.99
N CYS A 13 0.87 -18.31 19.87
CA CYS A 13 1.23 -16.92 19.52
C CYS A 13 2.74 -16.75 19.33
N GLN A 14 3.58 -17.51 20.02
CA GLN A 14 5.04 -17.52 19.79
C GLN A 14 5.41 -18.28 18.50
N ASP A 15 4.72 -19.38 18.16
CA ASP A 15 4.85 -20.08 16.88
C ASP A 15 4.45 -19.21 15.67
N PHE A 16 3.56 -18.25 15.85
CA PHE A 16 3.18 -17.30 14.79
C PHE A 16 4.32 -16.34 14.41
N TRP A 17 5.26 -16.09 15.33
CA TRP A 17 6.48 -15.31 15.09
C TRP A 17 7.72 -16.19 14.87
N HIS A 18 7.57 -17.52 14.79
CA HIS A 18 8.72 -18.43 14.75
C HIS A 18 9.49 -18.27 13.43
N ILE A 19 10.58 -17.53 13.53
CA ILE A 19 11.68 -17.42 12.58
C ILE A 19 12.37 -18.79 12.54
N PRO A 20 12.25 -19.62 11.49
CA PRO A 20 12.98 -20.89 11.40
C PRO A 20 14.51 -20.69 11.47
N PRO A 21 15.25 -21.66 12.08
CA PRO A 21 16.71 -21.62 12.18
C PRO A 21 17.38 -21.73 10.80
N LEU A 22 18.63 -21.24 10.69
CA LEU A 22 19.37 -21.10 9.43
C LEU A 22 20.19 -22.37 9.11
N ASP A 23 19.65 -23.26 8.29
CA ASP A 23 20.36 -24.34 7.58
C ASP A 23 20.79 -23.91 6.16
N ARG A 24 21.87 -24.53 5.66
CA ARG A 24 22.88 -23.89 4.77
C ARG A 24 22.53 -23.80 3.27
N LEU A 25 21.38 -24.32 2.82
CA LEU A 25 20.82 -24.02 1.49
C LEU A 25 19.42 -23.37 1.59
N ASP A 26 18.73 -23.60 2.71
CA ASP A 26 17.48 -22.94 3.10
C ASP A 26 17.67 -21.48 3.54
N SER A 27 18.88 -21.09 3.96
CA SER A 27 19.15 -19.75 4.52
C SER A 27 18.91 -18.62 3.52
N TRP A 28 19.31 -18.76 2.25
CA TRP A 28 19.17 -17.70 1.25
C TRP A 28 17.72 -17.53 0.76
N GLN A 29 17.00 -18.65 0.60
CA GLN A 29 15.57 -18.63 0.28
C GLN A 29 14.79 -18.00 1.43
N THR A 30 15.02 -18.48 2.66
CA THR A 30 14.38 -17.95 3.87
C THR A 30 14.72 -16.46 4.07
N LEU A 31 15.97 -16.05 3.84
CA LEU A 31 16.39 -14.66 3.97
C LEU A 31 15.71 -13.76 2.93
N SER A 32 15.65 -14.19 1.67
CA SER A 32 15.01 -13.40 0.59
C SER A 32 13.49 -13.32 0.72
N ALA A 33 12.83 -14.39 1.19
CA ALA A 33 11.42 -14.36 1.56
C ALA A 33 11.17 -13.36 2.70
N ARG A 34 11.95 -13.42 3.77
CA ARG A 34 11.87 -12.45 4.88
C ARG A 34 12.14 -11.02 4.44
N ALA A 35 13.12 -10.83 3.55
CA ALA A 35 13.43 -9.50 3.01
C ALA A 35 12.22 -8.93 2.25
N THR A 36 11.49 -9.77 1.50
CA THR A 36 10.25 -9.38 0.83
C THR A 36 9.19 -8.93 1.84
N ASP A 37 8.97 -9.70 2.91
CA ASP A 37 7.98 -9.36 3.94
C ASP A 37 8.37 -8.08 4.70
N VAL A 38 9.65 -7.91 5.02
CA VAL A 38 10.18 -6.66 5.60
C VAL A 38 9.95 -5.48 4.68
N MET A 39 10.21 -5.62 3.37
CA MET A 39 9.98 -4.53 2.43
C MET A 39 8.49 -4.20 2.28
N LEU A 40 7.59 -5.18 2.38
CA LEU A 40 6.16 -4.93 2.41
C LEU A 40 5.75 -4.16 3.68
N LEU A 41 6.32 -4.49 4.83
CA LEU A 41 6.14 -3.70 6.06
C LEU A 41 6.67 -2.27 5.92
N VAL A 42 7.83 -2.08 5.28
CA VAL A 42 8.35 -0.73 4.98
C VAL A 42 7.36 0.05 4.12
N VAL A 43 6.77 -0.57 3.09
CA VAL A 43 5.74 0.08 2.27
C VAL A 43 4.52 0.48 3.11
N LEU A 44 4.05 -0.38 4.02
CA LEU A 44 2.86 -0.13 4.82
C LEU A 44 3.06 0.88 5.96
N PHE A 45 4.20 0.84 6.64
CA PHE A 45 4.44 1.63 7.85
C PHE A 45 5.29 2.87 7.62
N VAL A 46 6.27 2.79 6.70
CA VAL A 46 7.25 3.88 6.52
C VAL A 46 6.78 4.85 5.44
N CYS A 47 6.28 4.38 4.30
CA CYS A 47 5.88 5.26 3.20
C CYS A 47 4.81 6.31 3.59
N PRO A 48 3.76 5.98 4.37
CA PRO A 48 2.78 6.97 4.81
C PRO A 48 3.35 8.11 5.66
N LEU A 49 4.47 7.88 6.35
CA LEU A 49 5.14 8.91 7.16
C LEU A 49 5.76 10.02 6.29
N PHE A 50 6.04 9.76 5.01
CA PHE A 50 6.56 10.75 4.08
C PHE A 50 5.44 11.59 3.45
N ILE A 51 4.72 12.30 4.30
CA ILE A 51 3.65 13.22 3.94
C ILE A 51 2.50 12.52 3.19
N GLY A 52 2.13 11.33 3.65
CA GLY A 52 1.10 10.51 3.00
C GLY A 52 1.43 10.13 1.55
N GLY A 53 2.70 10.19 1.13
CA GLY A 53 3.15 9.85 -0.23
C GLY A 53 2.87 10.91 -1.29
N ALA A 54 2.26 12.06 -0.95
CA ALA A 54 1.85 13.07 -1.93
C ALA A 54 2.99 14.03 -2.36
N SER A 55 4.03 14.16 -1.53
CA SER A 55 5.19 15.01 -1.86
C SER A 55 6.12 14.31 -2.87
N SER A 56 6.94 15.06 -3.60
CA SER A 56 7.95 14.48 -4.51
C SER A 56 8.90 13.52 -3.79
N LEU A 57 9.26 13.83 -2.54
CA LEU A 57 10.06 12.95 -1.70
C LEU A 57 9.27 11.68 -1.31
N GLY A 58 8.00 11.82 -0.93
CA GLY A 58 7.13 10.68 -0.60
C GLY A 58 6.94 9.74 -1.78
N MET A 59 6.71 10.28 -2.97
CA MET A 59 6.65 9.51 -4.22
C MET A 59 7.97 8.79 -4.50
N PHE A 60 9.11 9.46 -4.31
CA PHE A 60 10.43 8.84 -4.50
C PHE A 60 10.68 7.70 -3.51
N VAL A 61 10.41 7.91 -2.22
CA VAL A 61 10.55 6.88 -1.18
C VAL A 61 9.63 5.71 -1.46
N TYR A 62 8.38 5.95 -1.84
CA TYR A 62 7.42 4.91 -2.20
C TYR A 62 7.90 4.09 -3.40
N CYS A 63 8.24 4.73 -4.52
CA CYS A 63 8.74 4.05 -5.71
C CYS A 63 10.03 3.27 -5.42
N GLY A 64 10.94 3.83 -4.62
CA GLY A 64 12.17 3.15 -4.19
C GLY A 64 11.90 1.92 -3.33
N ALA A 65 10.99 2.02 -2.35
CA ALA A 65 10.60 0.90 -1.49
C ALA A 65 9.91 -0.21 -2.29
N VAL A 66 9.01 0.12 -3.21
CA VAL A 66 8.37 -0.85 -4.11
C VAL A 66 9.39 -1.47 -5.08
N GLY A 67 10.33 -0.68 -5.61
CA GLY A 67 11.41 -1.20 -6.44
C GLY A 67 12.28 -2.20 -5.69
N ALA A 68 12.68 -1.89 -4.45
CA ALA A 68 13.42 -2.80 -3.58
C ALA A 68 12.60 -4.06 -3.25
N LEU A 69 11.30 -3.92 -2.93
CA LEU A 69 10.38 -5.04 -2.73
C LEU A 69 10.34 -5.96 -3.95
N ALA A 70 10.28 -5.40 -5.16
CA ALA A 70 10.27 -6.16 -6.40
C ALA A 70 11.58 -6.91 -6.64
N VAL A 71 12.73 -6.31 -6.32
CA VAL A 71 14.04 -6.97 -6.42
C VAL A 71 14.15 -8.12 -5.41
N THR A 72 13.74 -7.92 -4.16
CA THR A 72 13.75 -8.97 -3.13
C THR A 72 12.81 -10.11 -3.50
N TRP A 73 11.61 -9.78 -4.01
CA TRP A 73 10.63 -10.77 -4.45
C TRP A 73 11.14 -11.55 -5.65
N LEU A 74 11.69 -10.88 -6.68
CA LEU A 74 12.22 -11.55 -7.86
C LEU A 74 13.39 -12.46 -7.49
N THR A 75 14.27 -12.02 -6.59
CA THR A 75 15.38 -12.83 -6.09
C THR A 75 14.87 -14.08 -5.38
N ASN A 76 13.89 -13.94 -4.48
CA ASN A 76 13.26 -15.08 -3.80
C ASN A 76 12.65 -16.08 -4.81
N ARG A 77 12.01 -15.56 -5.86
CA ARG A 77 11.42 -16.39 -6.92
C ARG A 77 12.48 -17.10 -7.77
N SER A 78 13.58 -16.44 -8.12
CA SER A 78 14.68 -17.06 -8.87
C SER A 78 15.41 -18.15 -8.07
N LEU A 79 15.41 -18.05 -6.74
CA LEU A 79 15.99 -19.05 -5.85
C LEU A 79 15.05 -20.24 -5.57
N THR A 80 13.75 -20.11 -5.88
CA THR A 80 12.74 -21.13 -5.60
C THR A 80 12.42 -21.92 -6.88
N SER A 81 12.81 -23.20 -6.92
CA SER A 81 12.72 -24.05 -8.13
C SER A 81 11.30 -24.38 -8.60
N ALA A 82 10.26 -24.02 -7.84
CA ALA A 82 8.85 -24.28 -8.13
C ALA A 82 8.01 -23.00 -8.34
N ALA A 83 8.63 -21.90 -8.78
CA ALA A 83 7.94 -20.63 -8.97
C ALA A 83 6.91 -20.70 -10.13
N THR A 84 5.63 -20.95 -9.83
CA THR A 84 4.53 -20.84 -10.79
C THR A 84 3.93 -19.43 -10.77
N TRP A 85 3.85 -18.78 -11.93
CA TRP A 85 3.12 -17.51 -12.07
C TRP A 85 1.64 -17.80 -12.20
N ASP A 86 0.84 -17.28 -11.28
CA ASP A 86 -0.60 -17.52 -11.29
C ASP A 86 -1.30 -16.30 -11.88
N TRP A 87 -1.89 -16.47 -13.06
CA TRP A 87 -2.61 -15.41 -13.74
C TRP A 87 -3.91 -15.09 -13.01
N SER A 88 -4.06 -13.85 -12.56
CA SER A 88 -5.19 -13.40 -11.76
C SER A 88 -6.23 -12.60 -12.54
N GLY A 89 -5.90 -12.21 -13.78
CA GLY A 89 -6.70 -11.30 -14.62
C GLY A 89 -6.44 -9.82 -14.31
N ILE A 90 -5.89 -9.50 -13.13
CA ILE A 90 -5.47 -8.14 -12.75
C ILE A 90 -4.39 -7.62 -13.70
N GLU A 91 -3.58 -8.51 -14.28
CA GLU A 91 -2.56 -8.16 -15.26
C GLU A 91 -3.18 -7.42 -16.46
N TRP A 92 -4.36 -7.85 -16.92
CA TRP A 92 -5.07 -7.19 -18.01
C TRP A 92 -5.56 -5.80 -17.63
N LEU A 93 -6.07 -5.64 -16.40
CA LEU A 93 -6.48 -4.32 -15.89
C LEU A 93 -5.28 -3.35 -15.83
N LEU A 94 -4.13 -3.83 -15.37
CA LEU A 94 -2.90 -3.04 -15.32
C LEU A 94 -2.40 -2.68 -16.73
N LEU A 95 -2.45 -3.61 -17.67
CA LEU A 95 -2.08 -3.36 -19.07
C LEU A 95 -3.02 -2.34 -19.74
N LEU A 96 -4.33 -2.44 -19.49
CA LEU A 96 -5.31 -1.47 -19.99
C LEU A 96 -5.08 -0.08 -19.39
N GLY A 97 -4.84 -0.01 -18.07
CA GLY A 97 -4.50 1.26 -17.42
C GLY A 97 -3.20 1.87 -17.95
N LEU A 98 -2.17 1.05 -18.17
CA LEU A 98 -0.92 1.49 -18.80
C LEU A 98 -1.18 2.01 -20.22
N GLY A 99 -1.94 1.27 -21.02
CA GLY A 99 -2.33 1.66 -22.36
C GLY A 99 -3.09 2.99 -22.39
N LEU A 100 -3.98 3.22 -21.41
CA LEU A 100 -4.70 4.49 -21.26
C LEU A 100 -3.74 5.65 -20.96
N VAL A 101 -2.78 5.48 -20.05
CA VAL A 101 -1.79 6.53 -19.73
C VAL A 101 -0.88 6.81 -20.93
N VAL A 102 -0.46 5.79 -21.67
CA VAL A 102 0.31 5.94 -22.91
C VAL A 102 -0.50 6.70 -23.96
N LEU A 103 -1.78 6.34 -24.15
CA LEU A 103 -2.68 7.05 -25.06
C LEU A 103 -2.84 8.53 -24.67
N GLN A 104 -2.86 8.85 -23.37
CA GLN A 104 -2.94 10.23 -22.91
C GLN A 104 -1.69 11.06 -23.22
N LEU A 105 -0.51 10.43 -23.32
CA LEU A 105 0.78 11.07 -23.54
C LEU A 105 1.24 11.05 -25.01
N MET A 106 0.63 10.21 -25.84
CA MET A 106 0.96 10.10 -27.25
C MET A 106 0.59 11.39 -28.00
N PRO A 107 1.49 11.94 -28.83
CA PRO A 107 1.15 13.06 -29.68
C PRO A 107 0.14 12.61 -30.76
N LEU A 108 -0.98 13.30 -30.84
CA LEU A 108 -2.06 13.04 -31.78
C LEU A 108 -2.19 14.15 -32.81
N SER A 109 -2.75 13.82 -33.97
CA SER A 109 -3.13 14.85 -34.95
C SER A 109 -4.32 15.68 -34.43
N PRO A 110 -4.49 16.92 -34.91
CA PRO A 110 -5.59 17.79 -34.50
C PRO A 110 -6.97 17.14 -34.67
N THR A 111 -7.17 16.38 -35.74
CA THR A 111 -8.43 15.66 -36.01
C THR A 111 -8.76 14.63 -34.93
N TRP A 112 -7.77 13.87 -34.48
CA TRP A 112 -7.97 12.89 -33.42
C TRP A 112 -8.14 13.55 -32.06
N LEU A 113 -7.39 14.62 -31.80
CA LEU A 113 -7.51 15.38 -30.56
C LEU A 113 -8.90 16.01 -30.41
N ALA A 114 -9.45 16.60 -31.47
CA ALA A 114 -10.80 17.17 -31.46
C ALA A 114 -11.90 16.13 -31.26
N ARG A 115 -11.67 14.86 -31.66
CA ARG A 115 -12.62 13.77 -31.44
C ARG A 115 -12.54 13.19 -30.02
N LEU A 116 -11.33 12.98 -29.51
CA LEU A 116 -11.10 12.33 -28.22
C LEU A 116 -11.20 13.30 -27.04
N SER A 117 -10.91 14.59 -27.27
CA SER A 117 -10.95 15.64 -26.27
C SER A 117 -11.46 16.97 -26.87
N PRO A 118 -12.75 17.04 -27.23
CA PRO A 118 -13.32 18.19 -27.94
C PRO A 118 -13.18 19.51 -27.19
N HIS A 119 -13.20 19.48 -25.86
CA HIS A 119 -13.12 20.68 -25.01
C HIS A 119 -11.69 21.17 -24.79
N THR A 120 -10.65 20.50 -25.31
CA THR A 120 -9.26 20.93 -25.13
C THR A 120 -9.01 22.33 -25.71
N ALA A 121 -9.65 22.68 -26.82
CA ALA A 121 -9.52 24.00 -27.44
C ALA A 121 -10.12 25.13 -26.58
N GLU A 122 -11.17 24.83 -25.81
CA GLU A 122 -11.78 25.79 -24.89
C GLU A 122 -10.93 25.99 -23.62
N LEU A 123 -10.29 24.92 -23.15
CA LEU A 123 -9.44 24.94 -21.95
C LEU A 123 -8.04 25.54 -22.21
N LEU A 124 -7.53 25.43 -23.45
CA LEU A 124 -6.20 25.88 -23.83
C LEU A 124 -6.20 26.78 -25.08
N PRO A 125 -6.96 27.90 -25.10
CA PRO A 125 -7.19 28.71 -26.29
C PRO A 125 -5.88 29.26 -26.90
N CYS A 126 -4.92 29.64 -26.06
CA CYS A 126 -3.61 30.14 -26.48
C CYS A 126 -2.70 29.07 -27.09
N TRP A 127 -3.02 27.78 -26.95
CA TRP A 127 -2.22 26.65 -27.44
C TRP A 127 -2.87 25.91 -28.62
N THR A 128 -4.11 26.23 -28.93
CA THR A 128 -4.85 25.71 -30.09
C THR A 128 -5.10 26.78 -31.16
N GLY A 129 -4.63 28.01 -30.94
CA GLY A 129 -4.78 29.12 -31.88
C GLY A 129 -6.22 29.63 -31.97
N ALA A 130 -6.95 29.68 -30.85
CA ALA A 130 -8.29 30.23 -30.82
C ALA A 130 -8.29 31.73 -31.15
N ASP A 131 -9.27 32.18 -31.93
CA ASP A 131 -9.38 33.56 -32.38
C ASP A 131 -9.39 34.54 -31.20
N GLY A 132 -8.55 35.58 -31.29
CA GLY A 132 -8.43 36.61 -30.25
C GLY A 132 -7.40 36.31 -29.15
N TYR A 133 -6.71 35.16 -29.18
CA TYR A 133 -5.64 34.84 -28.23
C TYR A 133 -4.27 34.74 -28.91
N PRO A 134 -3.18 35.22 -28.27
CA PRO A 134 -1.84 35.04 -28.79
C PRO A 134 -1.45 33.55 -28.75
N GLN A 135 -0.98 33.01 -29.87
CA GLN A 135 -0.55 31.62 -29.97
C GLN A 135 0.82 31.43 -29.32
N VAL A 136 0.86 30.65 -28.24
CA VAL A 136 2.08 30.38 -27.45
C VAL A 136 2.75 29.07 -27.89
N GLY A 137 2.01 28.17 -28.53
CA GLY A 137 2.51 26.89 -29.01
C GLY A 137 1.43 26.05 -29.68
N ASN A 138 1.73 24.78 -29.92
CA ASN A 138 0.80 23.79 -30.48
C ASN A 138 0.59 22.66 -29.48
N TRP A 139 -0.64 22.53 -28.96
CA TRP A 139 -1.01 21.40 -28.12
C TRP A 139 -1.35 20.16 -28.95
N ASN A 140 -0.84 18.99 -28.56
CA ASN A 140 -1.01 17.75 -29.33
C ASN A 140 -1.25 16.50 -28.47
N THR A 141 -1.53 16.61 -27.18
CA THR A 141 -1.81 15.46 -26.30
C THR A 141 -3.20 15.53 -25.68
N ILE A 142 -3.77 14.37 -25.31
CA ILE A 142 -5.06 14.33 -24.59
C ILE A 142 -4.90 14.86 -23.17
N SER A 143 -3.80 14.50 -22.48
CA SER A 143 -3.52 15.06 -21.17
C SER A 143 -3.35 16.57 -21.26
N LEU A 144 -3.97 17.32 -20.33
CA LEU A 144 -3.82 18.76 -20.13
C LEU A 144 -2.55 19.12 -19.35
N SER A 145 -1.97 18.14 -18.64
CA SER A 145 -0.69 18.29 -17.94
C SER A 145 0.18 17.04 -18.18
N PRO A 146 0.84 16.95 -19.34
CA PRO A 146 1.63 15.78 -19.71
C PRO A 146 2.73 15.49 -18.68
N GLN A 147 3.27 16.52 -18.04
CA GLN A 147 4.27 16.35 -17.00
C GLN A 147 3.70 15.66 -15.76
N ALA A 148 2.53 16.09 -15.27
CA ALA A 148 1.88 15.42 -14.14
C ALA A 148 1.45 13.99 -14.50
N THR A 149 0.97 13.76 -15.73
CA THR A 149 0.63 12.42 -16.22
C THR A 149 1.85 11.49 -16.27
N ARG A 150 3.04 11.99 -16.64
CA ARG A 150 4.30 11.22 -16.60
C ARG A 150 4.68 10.84 -15.17
N THR A 151 4.56 11.75 -14.21
CA THR A 151 4.77 11.43 -12.80
C THR A 151 3.75 10.39 -12.32
N GLY A 152 2.49 10.56 -12.71
CA GLY A 152 1.41 9.59 -12.45
C GLY A 152 1.68 8.22 -13.05
N LEU A 153 2.31 8.12 -14.22
CA LEU A 153 2.73 6.86 -14.83
C LEU A 153 3.72 6.10 -13.94
N GLY A 154 4.72 6.79 -13.39
CA GLY A 154 5.68 6.17 -12.46
C GLY A 154 4.98 5.61 -11.21
N LEU A 155 4.06 6.38 -10.63
CA LEU A 155 3.24 5.90 -9.51
C LEU A 155 2.33 4.74 -9.89
N PHE A 156 1.70 4.78 -11.07
CA PHE A 156 0.84 3.71 -11.56
C PHE A 156 1.62 2.40 -11.70
N VAL A 157 2.82 2.45 -12.27
CA VAL A 157 3.70 1.28 -12.37
C VAL A 157 4.08 0.75 -10.98
N ALA A 158 4.46 1.63 -10.05
CA ALA A 158 4.77 1.21 -8.68
C ALA A 158 3.56 0.55 -7.99
N HIS A 159 2.36 1.15 -8.05
CA HIS A 159 1.15 0.54 -7.49
C HIS A 159 0.81 -0.79 -8.16
N GLY A 160 0.95 -0.87 -9.48
CA GLY A 160 0.75 -2.11 -10.24
C GLY A 160 1.73 -3.21 -9.83
N MET A 161 3.01 -2.88 -9.65
CA MET A 161 4.03 -3.81 -9.16
C MET A 161 3.73 -4.28 -7.73
N LEU A 162 3.38 -3.36 -6.82
CA LEU A 162 2.98 -3.71 -5.46
C LEU A 162 1.78 -4.66 -5.46
N LEU A 163 0.74 -4.36 -6.25
CA LEU A 163 -0.45 -5.19 -6.36
C LEU A 163 -0.12 -6.59 -6.90
N LEU A 164 0.67 -6.68 -7.97
CA LEU A 164 1.10 -7.97 -8.52
C LEU A 164 1.90 -8.78 -7.50
N ILE A 165 2.85 -8.16 -6.80
CA ILE A 165 3.64 -8.84 -5.77
C ILE A 165 2.74 -9.35 -4.65
N ILE A 166 1.79 -8.55 -4.16
CA ILE A 166 0.82 -8.97 -3.14
C ILE A 166 0.01 -10.17 -3.64
N VAL A 167 -0.57 -10.10 -4.83
CA VAL A 167 -1.38 -11.20 -5.40
C VAL A 167 -0.57 -12.49 -5.56
N GLN A 168 0.69 -12.39 -5.97
CA GLN A 168 1.57 -13.56 -6.09
C GLN A 168 2.11 -14.05 -4.73
N ARG A 169 2.20 -13.18 -3.72
CA ARG A 169 2.74 -13.50 -2.39
C ARG A 169 1.70 -14.09 -1.45
N LEU A 170 0.44 -13.67 -1.55
CA LEU A 170 -0.65 -14.15 -0.71
C LEU A 170 -1.19 -15.47 -1.28
N ARG A 171 -0.68 -16.60 -0.77
CA ARG A 171 -1.05 -17.94 -1.24
C ARG A 171 -1.92 -18.68 -0.25
N THR A 172 -1.76 -18.40 1.05
CA THR A 172 -2.53 -19.05 2.10
C THR A 172 -3.44 -18.05 2.82
N VAL A 173 -4.41 -18.58 3.57
CA VAL A 173 -5.28 -17.75 4.39
C VAL A 173 -4.45 -17.02 5.45
N GLU A 174 -3.45 -17.68 6.02
CA GLU A 174 -2.54 -17.12 7.02
C GLU A 174 -1.77 -15.91 6.48
N ASP A 175 -1.34 -15.95 5.21
CA ASP A 175 -0.70 -14.79 4.57
C ASP A 175 -1.65 -13.59 4.52
N VAL A 176 -2.90 -13.82 4.09
CA VAL A 176 -3.93 -12.77 3.99
C VAL A 176 -4.23 -12.20 5.37
N GLU A 177 -4.41 -13.07 6.36
CA GLU A 177 -4.62 -12.70 7.75
C GLU A 177 -3.47 -11.83 8.29
N GLY A 178 -2.23 -12.18 7.98
CA GLY A 178 -1.04 -11.40 8.37
C GLY A 178 -1.04 -10.00 7.79
N VAL A 179 -1.28 -9.85 6.48
CA VAL A 179 -1.34 -8.53 5.83
C VAL A 179 -2.50 -7.69 6.36
N VAL A 180 -3.67 -8.31 6.59
CA VAL A 180 -4.82 -7.64 7.20
C VAL A 180 -4.46 -7.13 8.61
N GLN A 181 -3.76 -7.93 9.43
CA GLN A 181 -3.27 -7.47 10.74
C GLN A 181 -2.27 -6.32 10.62
N TRP A 182 -1.35 -6.36 9.66
CA TRP A 182 -0.41 -5.26 9.43
C TRP A 182 -1.12 -3.97 9.02
N LEU A 183 -2.14 -4.04 8.17
CA LEU A 183 -2.98 -2.90 7.81
C LEU A 183 -3.73 -2.32 9.02
N ALA A 184 -4.27 -3.19 9.87
CA ALA A 184 -4.92 -2.81 11.12
C ALA A 184 -3.95 -2.05 12.04
N LEU A 185 -2.74 -2.58 12.24
CA LEU A 185 -1.69 -1.98 13.05
C LEU A 185 -1.17 -0.67 12.47
N ALA A 186 -0.96 -0.60 11.15
CA ALA A 186 -0.55 0.63 10.47
C ALA A 186 -1.60 1.72 10.66
N SER A 187 -2.88 1.39 10.49
CA SER A 187 -3.99 2.33 10.67
C SER A 187 -4.11 2.82 12.10
N LEU A 188 -3.98 1.92 13.08
CA LEU A 188 -3.98 2.29 14.50
C LEU A 188 -2.78 3.18 14.85
N GLY A 189 -1.59 2.85 14.36
CA GLY A 189 -0.39 3.65 14.55
C GLY A 189 -0.54 5.06 13.94
N MET A 190 -1.07 5.15 12.73
CA MET A 190 -1.34 6.42 12.07
C MET A 190 -2.41 7.24 12.81
N ALA A 191 -3.46 6.60 13.34
CA ALA A 191 -4.45 7.27 14.18
C ALA A 191 -3.83 7.85 15.46
N ALA A 192 -2.96 7.08 16.13
CA ALA A 192 -2.25 7.54 17.32
C ALA A 192 -1.33 8.73 17.01
N ILE A 193 -0.54 8.66 15.93
CA ILE A 193 0.31 9.76 15.48
C ILE A 193 -0.53 11.01 15.18
N GLY A 194 -1.65 10.86 14.46
CA GLY A 194 -2.54 11.97 14.14
C GLY A 194 -3.11 12.64 15.39
N LEU A 195 -3.54 11.84 16.38
CA LEU A 195 -4.06 12.36 17.64
C LEU A 195 -2.97 13.07 18.47
N LEU A 196 -1.78 12.47 18.59
CA LEU A 196 -0.65 13.06 19.29
C LEU A 196 -0.24 14.40 18.66
N GLN A 197 -0.19 14.45 17.32
CA GLN A 197 0.12 15.68 16.59
C GLN A 197 -0.92 16.76 16.88
N TYR A 198 -2.22 16.43 16.80
CA TYR A 198 -3.31 17.36 17.07
C TYR A 198 -3.26 17.90 18.51
N VAL A 199 -3.12 17.02 19.50
CA VAL A 199 -3.08 17.39 20.93
C VAL A 199 -1.82 18.20 21.28
N SER A 200 -0.70 17.96 20.58
CA SER A 200 0.52 18.76 20.79
C SER A 200 0.39 20.23 20.38
N GLY A 201 -0.67 20.58 19.63
CA GLY A 201 -0.93 21.95 19.18
C GLY A 201 0.07 22.48 18.15
N THR A 202 0.99 21.65 17.65
CA THR A 202 2.00 22.05 16.67
C THR A 202 1.39 22.35 15.30
N ASN A 203 1.91 23.37 14.61
CA ASN A 203 1.55 23.64 13.22
C ASN A 203 2.31 22.75 12.23
N ARG A 204 3.36 22.04 12.69
CA ARG A 204 4.26 21.23 11.86
C ARG A 204 3.83 19.77 11.81
N PHE A 205 3.75 19.21 10.60
CA PHE A 205 3.54 17.80 10.35
C PHE A 205 4.73 17.00 10.90
N LEU A 206 4.43 15.94 11.66
CA LEU A 206 5.40 15.13 12.39
C LEU A 206 6.41 15.97 13.19
N TRP A 207 6.02 17.13 13.70
CA TRP A 207 6.87 18.10 14.43
C TRP A 207 8.06 18.68 13.65
N VAL A 208 8.29 18.26 12.42
CA VAL A 208 9.47 18.64 11.62
C VAL A 208 9.10 19.48 10.40
N PHE A 209 8.03 19.14 9.69
CA PHE A 209 7.71 19.73 8.40
C PHE A 209 6.62 20.81 8.52
N ASP A 210 6.90 22.01 8.02
CA ASP A 210 5.92 23.10 7.95
C ASP A 210 5.37 23.23 6.53
N HIS A 211 4.05 23.37 6.40
CA HIS A 211 3.39 23.51 5.09
C HIS A 211 2.85 24.93 4.93
N PRO A 212 3.10 25.59 3.78
CA PRO A 212 2.83 27.03 3.62
C PRO A 212 1.36 27.42 3.77
N THR A 213 0.43 26.48 3.52
CA THR A 213 -1.00 26.78 3.49
C THR A 213 -1.85 25.88 4.40
N GLN A 214 -1.24 24.93 5.11
CA GLN A 214 -1.97 24.00 5.96
C GLN A 214 -1.24 23.78 7.28
N HIS A 215 -2.00 23.71 8.37
CA HIS A 215 -1.45 23.54 9.71
C HIS A 215 -1.83 22.17 10.28
N ALA A 216 -0.85 21.51 10.89
CA ALA A 216 -0.98 20.18 11.48
C ALA A 216 -1.98 20.08 12.66
N ASN A 217 -2.32 21.21 13.29
CA ASN A 217 -3.28 21.30 14.39
C ASN A 217 -4.70 21.71 13.95
N ALA A 218 -4.91 22.02 12.67
CA ALA A 218 -6.23 22.43 12.18
C ALA A 218 -7.24 21.26 12.21
N ALA A 219 -6.74 20.04 12.02
CA ALA A 219 -7.52 18.81 12.10
C ALA A 219 -6.60 17.63 12.44
N VAL A 220 -7.19 16.52 12.89
CA VAL A 220 -6.46 15.25 13.06
C VAL A 220 -6.12 14.70 11.68
N SER A 221 -4.86 14.81 11.25
CA SER A 221 -4.41 14.37 9.92
C SER A 221 -3.10 13.56 9.91
N GLY A 222 -2.37 13.52 11.03
CA GLY A 222 -1.06 12.86 11.09
C GLY A 222 -0.10 13.42 10.05
N PRO A 223 0.68 12.60 9.33
CA PRO A 223 1.58 13.08 8.28
C PRO A 223 0.85 13.52 7.00
N PHE A 224 -0.44 13.26 6.85
CA PHE A 224 -1.14 13.58 5.61
C PHE A 224 -1.49 15.06 5.58
N ILE A 225 -1.07 15.78 4.52
CA ILE A 225 -1.47 17.18 4.33
C ILE A 225 -2.99 17.29 4.28
N SER A 226 -3.66 16.43 3.50
CA SER A 226 -5.12 16.42 3.39
C SER A 226 -5.78 15.57 4.48
N PRO A 227 -6.66 16.14 5.33
CA PRO A 227 -7.43 15.37 6.32
C PRO A 227 -8.31 14.29 5.66
N ASN A 228 -8.78 14.52 4.43
CA ASN A 228 -9.58 13.55 3.69
C ASN A 228 -8.76 12.32 3.29
N HIS A 229 -7.48 12.50 2.93
CA HIS A 229 -6.60 11.36 2.63
C HIS A 229 -6.27 10.56 3.89
N PHE A 230 -6.09 11.24 5.03
CA PHE A 230 -5.93 10.59 6.32
C PHE A 230 -7.16 9.77 6.70
N ALA A 231 -8.36 10.36 6.60
CA ALA A 231 -9.61 9.67 6.89
C ALA A 231 -9.80 8.44 5.99
N HIS A 232 -9.45 8.54 4.71
CA HIS A 232 -9.48 7.41 3.79
C HIS A 232 -8.51 6.29 4.20
N PHE A 233 -7.27 6.64 4.59
CA PHE A 233 -6.30 5.67 5.10
C PHE A 233 -6.83 4.94 6.34
N LEU A 234 -7.40 5.67 7.30
CA LEU A 234 -8.00 5.06 8.50
C LEU A 234 -9.19 4.17 8.15
N ALA A 235 -10.05 4.58 7.21
CA ALA A 235 -11.21 3.80 6.80
C ALA A 235 -10.82 2.42 6.25
N VAL A 236 -9.72 2.34 5.49
CA VAL A 236 -9.18 1.06 5.01
C VAL A 236 -8.78 0.14 6.17
N GLY A 237 -8.32 0.69 7.29
CA GLY A 237 -7.94 -0.06 8.49
C GLY A 237 -9.08 -0.54 9.38
N VAL A 238 -10.27 0.08 9.31
CA VAL A 238 -11.39 -0.25 10.19
C VAL A 238 -11.85 -1.70 10.03
N GLY A 239 -12.04 -2.15 8.79
CA GLY A 239 -12.43 -3.54 8.50
C GLY A 239 -11.45 -4.56 9.07
N PRO A 240 -10.14 -4.45 8.74
CA PRO A 240 -9.08 -5.25 9.33
C PRO A 240 -9.06 -5.27 10.87
N LEU A 241 -9.23 -4.11 11.51
CA LEU A 241 -9.26 -3.99 12.97
C LEU A 241 -10.45 -4.74 13.57
N LEU A 242 -11.65 -4.55 13.02
CA LEU A 242 -12.86 -5.22 13.50
C LEU A 242 -12.77 -6.74 13.37
N TRP A 243 -12.29 -7.22 12.21
CA TRP A 243 -12.05 -8.64 12.01
C TRP A 243 -11.03 -9.20 13.02
N TRP A 244 -9.93 -8.48 13.25
CA TRP A 244 -8.91 -8.94 14.18
C TRP A 244 -9.44 -9.01 15.62
N LEU A 245 -10.19 -8.00 16.07
CA LEU A 245 -10.84 -7.98 17.38
C LEU A 245 -11.85 -9.13 17.54
N GLN A 246 -12.68 -9.37 16.52
CA GLN A 246 -13.64 -10.48 16.52
C GLN A 246 -12.92 -11.83 16.66
N ARG A 247 -11.82 -12.02 15.93
CA ARG A 247 -11.04 -13.26 16.01
C ARG A 247 -10.44 -13.47 17.41
N GLN A 248 -9.87 -12.43 18.02
CA GLN A 248 -9.35 -12.51 19.39
C GLN A 248 -10.44 -12.85 20.40
N TRP A 249 -11.63 -12.28 20.23
CA TRP A 249 -12.78 -12.56 21.07
C TRP A 249 -13.21 -14.03 20.99
N GLN A 250 -13.26 -14.62 19.79
CA GLN A 250 -13.59 -16.03 19.59
C GLN A 250 -12.56 -16.98 20.23
N LEU A 251 -11.27 -16.64 20.12
CA LEU A 251 -10.19 -17.40 20.76
C LEU A 251 -10.31 -17.38 22.29
N PHE A 252 -10.62 -16.21 22.86
CA PHE A 252 -10.84 -16.06 24.30
C PHE A 252 -12.03 -16.89 24.82
N GLN A 253 -13.15 -16.90 24.07
CA GLN A 253 -14.32 -17.71 24.42
C GLN A 253 -14.03 -19.22 24.36
N SER A 254 -13.36 -19.67 23.31
CA SER A 254 -13.02 -21.08 23.11
C SER A 254 -12.07 -21.62 24.20
N GLY A 255 -11.16 -20.78 24.68
CA GLY A 255 -10.28 -21.09 25.82
C GLY A 255 -11.04 -21.16 27.15
N SER A 256 -12.09 -20.35 27.32
CA SER A 256 -12.91 -20.32 28.55
C SER A 256 -13.85 -21.53 28.67
N THR A 257 -14.32 -22.09 27.56
CA THR A 257 -15.14 -23.31 27.54
C THR A 257 -14.37 -24.60 27.77
N ALA A 258 -13.03 -24.57 27.67
CA ALA A 258 -12.14 -25.70 27.98
C ALA A 258 -11.69 -25.76 29.46
N GLY A 259 -12.42 -25.08 30.36
CA GLY A 259 -12.24 -25.20 31.81
C GLY A 259 -12.56 -26.61 32.33
N PRO A 260 -12.03 -26.99 33.51
CA PRO A 260 -11.87 -28.37 33.92
C PRO A 260 -13.23 -29.04 34.11
N THR A 261 -13.61 -29.94 33.21
CA THR A 261 -14.59 -30.97 33.55
C THR A 261 -13.97 -31.81 34.65
N GLY A 262 -14.37 -31.50 35.88
CA GLY A 262 -13.96 -32.17 37.09
C GLY A 262 -14.13 -33.67 36.96
N ASN A 263 -13.20 -34.38 37.60
CA ASN A 263 -13.30 -35.79 37.91
C ASN A 263 -14.73 -36.14 38.37
N SER A 264 -15.48 -36.85 37.55
CA SER A 264 -16.57 -37.69 38.05
C SER A 264 -15.92 -38.91 38.70
N PHE A 265 -15.74 -38.82 40.02
CA PHE A 265 -15.64 -40.01 40.85
C PHE A 265 -16.96 -40.79 40.71
N GLY A 266 -16.85 -42.02 40.25
CA GLY A 266 -17.95 -42.99 40.09
C GLY A 266 -17.38 -44.29 39.54
#